data_AF-A0A2T3KZE6-F1
#
_entry.id   AF-A0A2T3KZE6-F1
#
_cell.length_a   1.000
_cell.length_b   1.000
_cell.length_c   1.000
_cell.angle_alpha   90.00
_cell.angle_beta   90.00
_cell.angle_gamma   90.00
#
_symmetry.space_group_name_H-M   'P 1'
#
loop_
_entity.id
_entity.type
_entity.pdbx_description
1 polymer ?
#
loop_
_entity_poly.entity_id
_entity_poly.type
_entity_poly.pdbx_seq_one_letter_code
_entity_poly.pdbx_strand_id
1 'polypeptide(L)'
;MMTQVFEEIKQHFDLPGLTIDISQQDIDAQSVSGMNVSFDEALKQAVFSLLNDGSMDESPIWLLSEMPEEYGISGDINSEVLTQHARTLINESSATLTLFTEETSSDDEWIGVVMNGSTGNKYTIKGYWIFKLVNNPFIDLNYVVVDKSGNQPTCCWGAN
;
A
#
# COMPACT_ATOMS: atom_id res chain seq x y z
N MET A 1 -9.06 -18.87 8.16
CA MET A 1 -9.12 -18.61 6.70
C MET A 1 -8.39 -17.32 6.33
N MET A 2 -8.51 -16.22 7.08
CA MET A 2 -7.74 -14.98 6.83
C MET A 2 -6.22 -15.13 6.75
N THR A 3 -5.63 -15.84 7.72
CA THR A 3 -4.18 -16.10 7.76
C THR A 3 -3.70 -16.83 6.50
N GLN A 4 -4.56 -17.65 5.87
CA GLN A 4 -4.20 -18.34 4.64
C GLN A 4 -4.07 -17.37 3.46
N VAL A 5 -4.98 -16.39 3.33
CA VAL A 5 -4.90 -15.37 2.28
C VAL A 5 -3.60 -14.56 2.43
N PHE A 6 -3.25 -14.14 3.64
CA PHE A 6 -2.03 -13.37 3.88
C PHE A 6 -0.77 -14.15 3.50
N GLU A 7 -0.71 -15.44 3.87
CA GLU A 7 0.42 -16.29 3.48
C GLU A 7 0.47 -16.53 1.96
N GLU A 8 -0.67 -16.71 1.28
CA GLU A 8 -0.73 -16.83 -0.17
C GLU A 8 -0.23 -15.56 -0.88
N ILE A 9 -0.58 -14.37 -0.37
CA ILE A 9 -0.07 -13.08 -0.86
C ILE A 9 1.44 -12.99 -0.68
N LYS A 10 1.93 -13.26 0.53
CA LYS A 10 3.36 -13.21 0.82
C LYS A 10 4.14 -14.18 -0.05
N GLN A 11 3.63 -15.38 -0.27
CA GLN A 11 4.25 -16.36 -1.17
C GLN A 11 4.21 -15.91 -2.64
N HIS A 12 3.09 -15.37 -3.11
CA HIS A 12 2.93 -14.92 -4.49
C HIS A 12 3.90 -13.78 -4.85
N PHE A 13 4.12 -12.85 -3.93
CA PHE A 13 4.98 -11.68 -4.15
C PHE A 13 6.42 -11.83 -3.65
N ASP A 14 6.75 -12.99 -3.08
CA ASP A 14 8.04 -13.28 -2.43
C ASP A 14 8.36 -12.29 -1.31
N LEU A 15 7.40 -12.09 -0.41
CA LEU A 15 7.46 -11.19 0.74
C LEU A 15 7.33 -11.94 2.10
N PRO A 16 8.13 -12.98 2.40
CA PRO A 16 8.02 -13.71 3.67
C PRO A 16 8.26 -12.85 4.92
N GLY A 17 9.04 -11.77 4.81
CA GLY A 17 9.35 -10.86 5.92
C GLY A 17 8.26 -9.81 6.18
N LEU A 18 7.37 -9.55 5.23
CA LEU A 18 6.26 -8.61 5.42
C LEU A 18 5.31 -9.11 6.51
N THR A 19 5.00 -8.25 7.47
CA THR A 19 3.90 -8.50 8.42
C THR A 19 2.61 -7.91 7.84
N ILE A 20 1.52 -8.68 7.83
CA ILE A 20 0.18 -8.19 7.50
C ILE A 20 -0.65 -8.23 8.77
N ASP A 21 -1.00 -7.06 9.29
CA ASP A 21 -1.78 -6.89 10.52
C ASP A 21 -3.11 -6.21 10.19
N ILE A 22 -4.06 -7.04 9.78
CA ILE A 22 -5.40 -6.64 9.37
C ILE A 22 -6.38 -7.65 9.95
N SER A 23 -7.38 -7.16 10.71
CA SER A 23 -8.38 -8.04 11.32
C SER A 23 -9.58 -8.28 10.40
N GLN A 24 -10.23 -9.44 10.55
CA GLN A 24 -11.48 -9.72 9.84
C GLN A 24 -12.57 -8.72 10.21
N GLN A 25 -12.59 -8.24 11.46
CA GLN A 25 -13.55 -7.24 11.90
C GLN A 25 -13.41 -5.93 11.09
N ASP A 26 -12.18 -5.47 10.83
CA ASP A 26 -11.93 -4.25 10.06
C ASP A 26 -12.34 -4.41 8.60
N ILE A 27 -12.11 -5.60 8.03
CA ILE A 27 -12.51 -5.93 6.67
C ILE A 27 -14.03 -5.96 6.55
N ASP A 28 -14.70 -6.60 7.50
CA ASP A 28 -16.16 -6.71 7.53
C ASP A 28 -16.82 -5.34 7.70
N ALA A 29 -16.27 -4.48 8.59
CA ALA A 29 -16.77 -3.13 8.82
C ALA A 29 -16.70 -2.24 7.57
N GLN A 30 -15.72 -2.47 6.71
CA GLN A 30 -15.51 -1.72 5.47
C GLN A 30 -16.17 -2.36 4.25
N SER A 31 -16.66 -3.59 4.37
CA SER A 31 -17.28 -4.32 3.26
C SER A 31 -18.72 -3.83 3.05
N VAL A 32 -18.98 -3.20 1.91
CA VAL A 32 -20.32 -2.69 1.55
C VAL A 32 -20.94 -3.47 0.40
N SER A 33 -22.26 -3.44 0.28
CA SER A 33 -22.96 -4.03 -0.86
C SER A 33 -22.62 -3.30 -2.16
N GLY A 34 -22.36 -4.03 -3.24
CA GLY A 34 -22.11 -3.45 -4.57
C GLY A 34 -20.66 -3.06 -4.85
N MET A 35 -19.70 -3.50 -4.03
CA MET A 35 -18.28 -3.43 -4.38
C MET A 35 -17.95 -4.38 -5.54
N ASN A 36 -17.10 -3.93 -6.44
CA ASN A 36 -16.55 -4.77 -7.51
C ASN A 36 -15.20 -5.37 -7.12
N VAL A 37 -14.46 -4.70 -6.23
CA VAL A 37 -13.15 -5.14 -5.76
C VAL A 37 -13.27 -5.68 -4.33
N SER A 38 -13.12 -6.99 -4.19
CA SER A 38 -13.03 -7.67 -2.89
C SER A 38 -11.78 -7.26 -2.12
N PHE A 39 -11.77 -7.46 -0.80
CA PHE A 39 -10.60 -7.18 0.02
C PHE A 39 -9.34 -7.95 -0.45
N ASP A 40 -9.46 -9.26 -0.73
CA ASP A 40 -8.33 -10.08 -1.16
C ASP A 40 -7.72 -9.57 -2.47
N GLU A 41 -8.58 -9.14 -3.40
CA GLU A 41 -8.15 -8.55 -4.67
C GLU A 41 -7.49 -7.17 -4.44
N ALA A 42 -8.06 -6.35 -3.57
CA ALA A 42 -7.47 -5.06 -3.21
C ALA A 42 -6.10 -5.22 -2.54
N LEU A 43 -5.94 -6.23 -1.67
CA LEU A 43 -4.67 -6.55 -1.03
C LEU A 43 -3.61 -6.97 -2.06
N LYS A 44 -3.99 -7.78 -3.06
CA LYS A 44 -3.09 -8.12 -4.19
C LYS A 44 -2.66 -6.88 -4.95
N GLN A 45 -3.60 -6.01 -5.29
CA GLN A 45 -3.32 -4.77 -6.02
C GLN A 45 -2.43 -3.83 -5.21
N ALA A 46 -2.66 -3.76 -3.89
CA ALA A 46 -1.87 -2.92 -3.00
C ALA A 46 -0.40 -3.37 -2.92
N VAL A 47 -0.17 -4.68 -2.70
CA VAL A 47 1.18 -5.24 -2.67
C VAL A 47 1.86 -5.14 -4.03
N PHE A 48 1.12 -5.38 -5.13
CA PHE A 48 1.65 -5.19 -6.47
C PHE A 48 2.08 -3.73 -6.70
N SER A 49 1.27 -2.75 -6.31
CA SER A 49 1.57 -1.32 -6.48
C SER A 49 2.80 -0.91 -5.66
N LEU A 50 2.94 -1.36 -4.40
CA LEU A 50 4.16 -1.11 -3.60
C LEU A 50 5.45 -1.58 -4.28
N LEU A 51 5.38 -2.67 -5.03
CA LEU A 51 6.54 -3.31 -5.66
C LEU A 51 6.81 -2.86 -7.11
N ASN A 52 5.87 -2.16 -7.75
CA ASN A 52 5.96 -1.89 -9.19
C ASN A 52 5.55 -0.46 -9.60
N ASP A 53 4.83 0.28 -8.74
CA ASP A 53 4.29 1.60 -9.07
C ASP A 53 5.17 2.72 -8.53
N GLY A 54 5.93 3.35 -9.43
CA GLY A 54 6.74 4.54 -9.18
C GLY A 54 6.12 5.83 -9.71
N SER A 55 4.81 5.86 -9.99
CA SER A 55 4.18 7.00 -10.68
C SER A 55 3.91 8.22 -9.81
N MET A 56 3.91 8.05 -8.48
CA MET A 56 3.68 9.13 -7.52
C MET A 56 4.88 9.32 -6.62
N ASP A 57 5.06 10.58 -6.19
CA ASP A 57 6.15 10.97 -5.31
C ASP A 57 6.18 10.15 -4.03
N GLU A 58 7.40 9.87 -3.58
CA GLU A 58 7.69 9.16 -2.33
C GLU A 58 7.10 7.74 -2.24
N SER A 59 6.53 7.17 -3.32
CA SER A 59 6.24 5.74 -3.37
C SER A 59 7.56 4.93 -3.29
N PRO A 60 7.54 3.66 -2.83
CA PRO A 60 8.77 2.88 -2.70
C PRO A 60 9.57 2.82 -4.01
N ILE A 61 8.90 2.56 -5.13
CA ILE A 61 9.57 2.46 -6.43
C ILE A 61 10.07 3.81 -6.93
N TRP A 62 9.31 4.88 -6.68
CA TRP A 62 9.75 6.24 -6.99
C TRP A 62 11.05 6.60 -6.23
N LEU A 63 11.11 6.29 -4.93
CA LEU A 63 12.30 6.55 -4.10
C LEU A 63 13.51 5.76 -4.58
N LEU A 64 13.31 4.47 -4.91
CA LEU A 64 14.39 3.64 -5.46
C LEU A 64 14.88 4.14 -6.82
N SER A 65 14.00 4.73 -7.65
CA SER A 65 14.40 5.24 -8.97
C SER A 65 15.05 6.62 -8.90
N GLU A 66 14.59 7.50 -8.02
CA GLU A 66 15.09 8.87 -7.90
C GLU A 66 16.33 8.97 -7.01
N MET A 67 16.46 8.08 -6.03
CA MET A 67 17.54 8.10 -5.04
C MET A 67 18.27 6.75 -4.94
N PRO A 68 18.65 6.11 -6.06
CA PRO A 68 19.11 4.71 -6.08
C PRO A 68 20.35 4.47 -5.19
N GLU A 69 21.28 5.42 -5.13
CA GLU A 69 22.50 5.30 -4.33
C GLU A 69 22.22 5.27 -2.82
N GLU A 70 21.19 5.99 -2.35
CA GLU A 70 20.80 5.99 -0.93
C GLU A 70 20.26 4.62 -0.48
N TYR A 71 19.71 3.87 -1.44
CA TYR A 71 19.20 2.51 -1.25
C TYR A 71 20.19 1.43 -1.71
N GLY A 72 21.46 1.79 -1.97
CA GLY A 72 22.51 0.84 -2.34
C GLY A 72 22.38 0.25 -3.74
N ILE A 73 21.55 0.83 -4.61
CA ILE A 73 21.38 0.41 -6.00
C ILE A 73 22.48 1.07 -6.85
N SER A 74 23.19 0.26 -7.63
CA SER A 74 24.20 0.73 -8.58
C SER A 74 24.10 -0.02 -9.91
N GLY A 75 24.61 0.59 -10.97
CA GLY A 75 24.58 0.03 -12.32
C GLY A 75 23.33 0.41 -13.11
N ASP A 76 22.92 -0.44 -14.05
CA ASP A 76 21.75 -0.20 -14.90
C ASP A 76 20.45 -0.38 -14.11
N ILE A 77 19.80 0.73 -13.80
CA ILE A 77 18.52 0.77 -13.10
C ILE A 77 17.40 0.52 -14.11
N ASN A 78 16.66 -0.55 -13.90
CA ASN A 78 15.45 -0.87 -14.63
C ASN A 78 14.38 -1.39 -13.66
N SER A 79 13.15 -1.55 -14.15
CA SER A 79 12.01 -1.94 -13.32
C SER A 79 12.23 -3.25 -12.54
N GLU A 80 12.89 -4.24 -13.14
CA GLU A 80 13.15 -5.52 -12.46
C GLU A 80 14.11 -5.33 -11.28
N VAL A 81 15.18 -4.56 -11.47
CA VAL A 81 16.15 -4.25 -10.40
C VAL A 81 15.46 -3.50 -9.25
N LEU A 82 14.62 -2.52 -9.57
CA LEU A 82 13.86 -1.75 -8.59
C LEU A 82 12.89 -2.64 -7.81
N THR A 83 12.09 -3.45 -8.50
CA THR A 83 11.16 -4.38 -7.86
C THR A 83 11.87 -5.39 -6.96
N GLN A 84 13.01 -5.94 -7.38
CA GLN A 84 13.78 -6.86 -6.55
C GLN A 84 14.35 -6.18 -5.31
N HIS A 85 14.90 -4.96 -5.43
CA HIS A 85 15.37 -4.21 -4.27
C HIS A 85 14.23 -3.86 -3.31
N ALA A 86 13.07 -3.45 -3.83
CA ALA A 86 11.90 -3.20 -3.00
C ALA A 86 11.50 -4.44 -2.19
N ARG A 87 11.49 -5.62 -2.81
CA ARG A 87 11.24 -6.89 -2.09
C ARG A 87 12.26 -7.16 -1.01
N THR A 88 13.56 -7.04 -1.33
CA THR A 88 14.65 -7.26 -0.37
C THR A 88 14.49 -6.36 0.84
N LEU A 89 14.31 -5.06 0.62
CA LEU A 89 14.18 -4.08 1.69
C LEU A 89 12.93 -4.33 2.55
N ILE A 90 11.78 -4.64 1.94
CA ILE A 90 10.56 -5.00 2.70
C ILE A 90 10.79 -6.27 3.52
N ASN A 91 11.44 -7.29 2.97
CA ASN A 91 11.68 -8.55 3.67
C ASN A 91 12.70 -8.46 4.81
N GLU A 92 13.69 -7.59 4.69
CA GLU A 92 14.75 -7.42 5.69
C GLU A 92 14.40 -6.40 6.77
N SER A 93 13.33 -5.63 6.56
CA SER A 93 12.80 -4.66 7.52
C SER A 93 11.71 -5.26 8.41
N SER A 94 11.19 -4.44 9.33
CA SER A 94 10.02 -4.74 10.16
C SER A 94 8.73 -4.20 9.54
N ALA A 95 8.65 -4.13 8.20
CA ALA A 95 7.52 -3.53 7.52
C ALA A 95 6.20 -4.23 7.87
N THR A 96 5.19 -3.42 8.20
CA THR A 96 3.84 -3.91 8.51
C THR A 96 2.84 -3.24 7.58
N LEU A 97 2.08 -4.04 6.85
CA LEU A 97 0.94 -3.59 6.07
C LEU A 97 -0.32 -3.67 6.95
N THR A 98 -0.97 -2.52 7.14
CA THR A 98 -2.19 -2.38 7.93
C THR A 98 -3.31 -1.80 7.07
N LEU A 99 -4.55 -1.96 7.52
CA LEU A 99 -5.72 -1.33 6.92
C LEU A 99 -6.05 -0.04 7.67
N PHE A 100 -6.32 1.05 6.95
CA PHE A 100 -6.84 2.27 7.54
C PHE A 100 -8.33 2.10 7.85
N THR A 101 -8.75 2.39 9.07
CA THR A 101 -10.08 2.06 9.60
C THR A 101 -10.85 3.26 10.16
N GLU A 102 -10.23 4.44 10.18
CA GLU A 102 -10.85 5.62 10.75
C GLU A 102 -12.01 6.11 9.87
N GLU A 103 -13.19 6.26 10.47
CA GLU A 103 -14.39 6.74 9.79
C GLU A 103 -14.44 8.27 9.74
N THR A 104 -15.05 8.82 8.70
CA THR A 104 -15.27 10.27 8.59
C THR A 104 -16.14 10.82 9.73
N SER A 105 -15.74 11.95 10.31
CA SER A 105 -16.53 12.67 11.32
C SER A 105 -17.25 13.88 10.72
N SER A 106 -18.41 14.26 11.26
CA SER A 106 -19.06 15.53 10.94
C SER A 106 -18.42 16.73 11.65
N ASP A 107 -17.68 16.45 12.72
CA ASP A 107 -17.13 17.48 13.62
C ASP A 107 -15.72 17.93 13.18
N ASP A 108 -15.07 17.13 12.34
CA ASP A 108 -13.77 17.42 11.73
C ASP A 108 -13.71 16.81 10.33
N GLU A 109 -13.48 17.66 9.32
CA GLU A 109 -13.44 17.25 7.91
C GLU A 109 -12.21 16.41 7.52
N TRP A 110 -11.20 16.32 8.39
CA TRP A 110 -9.97 15.57 8.14
C TRP A 110 -9.96 14.19 8.78
N ILE A 111 -10.79 13.97 9.80
CA ILE A 111 -10.94 12.65 10.42
C ILE A 111 -11.42 11.65 9.37
N GLY A 112 -10.75 10.49 9.29
CA GLY A 112 -11.07 9.43 8.32
C GLY A 112 -10.80 9.78 6.85
N VAL A 113 -10.08 10.87 6.58
CA VAL A 113 -9.71 11.32 5.22
C VAL A 113 -8.19 11.20 5.04
N VAL A 114 -7.79 10.46 4.01
CA VAL A 114 -6.40 10.36 3.58
C VAL A 114 -6.23 11.22 2.33
N MET A 115 -5.29 12.16 2.36
CA MET A 115 -5.02 13.07 1.23
C MET A 115 -3.64 12.79 0.64
N ASN A 116 -3.57 12.68 -0.68
CA ASN A 116 -2.30 12.71 -1.40
C ASN A 116 -1.91 14.19 -1.61
N GLY A 117 -0.82 14.64 -0.98
CA GLY A 117 -0.39 16.03 -0.99
C GLY A 117 0.00 16.55 -2.39
N SER A 118 0.63 15.72 -3.22
CA SER A 118 1.08 16.09 -4.57
C SER A 118 -0.09 16.32 -5.53
N THR A 119 -1.17 15.56 -5.40
CA THR A 119 -2.34 15.63 -6.31
C THR A 119 -3.53 16.41 -5.73
N GLY A 120 -3.60 16.56 -4.41
CA GLY A 120 -4.76 17.10 -3.70
C GLY A 120 -5.96 16.13 -3.63
N ASN A 121 -5.82 14.90 -4.14
CA ASN A 121 -6.88 13.91 -4.09
C ASN A 121 -7.13 13.43 -2.65
N LYS A 122 -8.41 13.26 -2.31
CA LYS A 122 -8.87 12.79 -1.00
C LYS A 122 -9.53 11.42 -1.11
N TYR A 123 -9.18 10.53 -0.20
CA TYR A 123 -9.64 9.15 -0.15
C TYR A 123 -10.26 8.85 1.21
N THR A 124 -11.31 8.03 1.23
CA THR A 124 -11.99 7.59 2.46
C THR A 124 -12.32 6.12 2.38
N ILE A 125 -12.47 5.47 3.54
CA ILE A 125 -12.79 4.04 3.62
C ILE A 125 -14.16 3.67 3.01
N LYS A 126 -15.04 4.64 2.75
CA LYS A 126 -16.33 4.40 2.09
C LYS A 126 -16.15 4.04 0.61
N GLY A 127 -15.19 4.68 -0.06
CA GLY A 127 -14.94 4.47 -1.49
C GLY A 127 -13.74 3.58 -1.79
N TYR A 128 -12.81 3.46 -0.85
CA TYR A 128 -11.51 2.84 -1.10
C TYR A 128 -11.15 1.83 -0.02
N TRP A 129 -10.41 0.80 -0.40
CA TRP A 129 -9.53 0.07 0.51
C TRP A 129 -8.24 0.87 0.62
N ILE A 130 -7.89 1.26 1.85
CA ILE A 130 -6.72 2.13 2.09
C ILE A 130 -5.74 1.35 2.95
N PHE A 131 -4.62 0.97 2.36
CA PHE A 131 -3.55 0.25 3.03
C PHE A 131 -2.43 1.22 3.43
N LYS A 132 -1.79 0.91 4.54
CA LYS A 132 -0.67 1.67 5.11
C LYS A 132 0.50 0.73 5.32
N LEU A 133 1.65 1.03 4.70
CA LEU A 133 2.90 0.37 4.99
C LEU A 133 3.70 1.21 6.00
N VAL A 134 3.81 0.70 7.23
CA VAL A 134 4.55 1.36 8.33
C VAL A 134 5.81 0.58 8.69
N ASN A 135 6.71 1.19 9.47
CA ASN A 135 7.99 0.61 9.88
C ASN A 135 8.81 0.08 8.69
N ASN A 136 8.69 0.78 7.56
CA ASN A 136 9.27 0.39 6.29
C ASN A 136 10.61 1.14 6.08
N PRO A 137 11.46 0.69 5.15
CA PRO A 137 12.81 1.22 4.98
C PRO A 137 12.89 2.43 4.03
N PHE A 138 11.77 2.89 3.47
CA PHE A 138 11.74 3.95 2.46
C PHE A 138 11.44 5.31 3.08
N ILE A 139 10.35 5.40 3.83
CA ILE A 139 9.85 6.65 4.41
C ILE A 139 8.94 6.34 5.60
N ASP A 140 8.55 7.35 6.37
CA ASP A 140 7.73 7.19 7.58
C ASP A 140 6.45 6.38 7.31
N LEU A 141 5.78 6.65 6.18
CA LEU A 141 4.57 5.95 5.78
C LEU A 141 4.38 5.92 4.26
N ASN A 142 3.97 4.76 3.73
CA ASN A 142 3.40 4.69 2.38
C ASN A 142 1.91 4.34 2.44
N TYR A 143 1.11 5.05 1.65
CA TYR A 143 -0.29 4.73 1.42
C TYR A 143 -0.45 3.99 0.10
N VAL A 144 -1.41 3.07 0.06
CA VAL A 144 -1.93 2.49 -1.18
C VAL A 144 -3.44 2.51 -1.13
N VAL A 145 -4.07 3.14 -2.12
CA VAL A 145 -5.53 3.22 -2.22
C VAL A 145 -6.03 2.44 -3.43
N VAL A 146 -7.02 1.58 -3.18
CA VAL A 146 -7.67 0.76 -4.19
C VAL A 146 -9.16 1.09 -4.20
N ASP A 147 -9.67 1.53 -5.35
CA ASP A 147 -11.08 1.88 -5.52
C ASP A 147 -11.97 0.63 -5.42
N LYS A 148 -12.91 0.64 -4.48
CA LYS A 148 -13.87 -0.47 -4.27
C LYS A 148 -14.77 -0.70 -5.46
N SER A 149 -14.98 0.33 -6.29
CA SER A 149 -15.77 0.22 -7.52
C SER A 149 -14.98 -0.32 -8.71
N GLY A 150 -13.63 -0.35 -8.62
CA GLY A 150 -12.73 -0.83 -9.67
C GLY A 150 -12.67 0.07 -10.91
N ASN A 151 -13.14 1.31 -10.81
CA ASN A 151 -13.19 2.26 -11.93
C ASN A 151 -11.96 3.18 -11.96
N GLN A 152 -11.27 3.35 -10.83
CA GLN A 152 -10.04 4.12 -10.72
C GLN A 152 -8.83 3.20 -10.59
N PRO A 153 -7.66 3.60 -11.12
CA PRO A 153 -6.43 2.86 -10.90
C PRO A 153 -6.04 2.85 -9.41
N THR A 154 -5.30 1.83 -9.01
CA THR A 154 -4.62 1.82 -7.71
C THR A 154 -3.58 2.95 -7.69
N CYS A 155 -3.43 3.61 -6.56
CA CYS A 155 -2.47 4.70 -6.38
C CYS A 155 -1.66 4.45 -5.10
N CYS A 156 -0.32 4.51 -5.21
CA CYS A 156 0.61 4.39 -4.09
C CYS A 156 1.49 5.62 -4.01
N TRP A 157 1.67 6.18 -2.81
CA TRP A 157 2.55 7.33 -2.57
C TRP A 157 3.12 7.31 -1.14
N GLY A 158 4.11 8.16 -0.86
CA GLY A 158 4.70 8.33 0.47
C GLY A 158 4.16 9.54 1.23
N ALA A 159 4.31 9.51 2.55
CA ALA A 159 4.03 10.64 3.43
C ALA A 159 5.05 10.65 4.57
N ASN A 160 5.66 11.82 4.78
CA ASN A 160 6.46 12.16 5.96
C ASN A 160 5.56 12.75 7.06
#